data_AF-X1HMB8-F1
#
_entry.id   AF-X1HMB8-F1
#
_cell.length_a   1.000
_cell.length_b   1.000
_cell.length_c   1.000
_cell.angle_alpha   90.00
_cell.angle_beta   90.00
_cell.angle_gamma   90.00
#
_symmetry.space_group_name_H-M   'P 1'
#
loop_
_entity.id
_entity.type
_entity.pdbx_description
1 polymer ?
#
loop_
_entity_poly.entity_id
_entity_poly.type
_entity_poly.pdbx_seq_one_letter_code
_entity_poly.pdbx_strand_id
1 'polypeptide(L)'
;LMDLKDDRRGMERGSSTTVKRPLQSGIITKSEMRGIVVFSASMGLIAAALINVNVLFLEAFFLLLGVAYSTNPVRLKKRFLIKQGTVALGFVISTLVACVAIGIFSWRVAYLAYLYVVFSFSISPIVDLKDIEEDRVAGVRSIPIVWGPDNTFRLSIVILVSTILAGVLGYSRMGFNMVLPILGTLILASIIYVVLPLRKHWIEEDKLMNAIYRKFLPLHFILQLTVVIASLPIAL
;
A
#
# COMPACT_ATOMS: atom_id res chain seq x y z
N LEU A 1 -4.60 -3.11 19.15
CA LEU A 1 -4.66 -4.21 20.16
C LEU A 1 -5.57 -5.39 19.78
N MET A 2 -6.66 -5.19 19.03
CA MET A 2 -7.51 -6.32 18.62
C MET A 2 -6.78 -7.30 17.69
N ASP A 3 -5.84 -6.79 16.89
CA ASP A 3 -4.96 -7.62 16.06
C ASP A 3 -4.10 -8.59 16.86
N LEU A 4 -3.84 -8.31 18.16
CA LEU A 4 -3.13 -9.27 19.03
C LEU A 4 -3.91 -10.55 19.28
N LYS A 5 -5.25 -10.49 19.24
CA LYS A 5 -6.07 -11.69 19.38
C LYS A 5 -6.00 -12.55 18.14
N ASP A 6 -5.95 -11.93 16.96
CA ASP A 6 -5.79 -12.65 15.69
C ASP A 6 -4.39 -13.27 15.64
N ASP A 7 -3.38 -12.51 16.06
CA ASP A 7 -2.00 -12.99 16.09
C ASP A 7 -1.77 -14.13 17.10
N ARG A 8 -2.33 -14.05 18.32
CA ARG A 8 -2.26 -15.19 19.27
C ARG A 8 -2.85 -16.47 18.69
N ARG A 9 -3.96 -16.36 17.96
CA ARG A 9 -4.56 -17.52 17.27
C ARG A 9 -3.65 -18.08 16.17
N GLY A 10 -2.90 -17.22 15.48
CA GLY A 10 -1.86 -17.63 14.54
C GLY A 10 -0.72 -18.40 15.22
N MET A 11 -0.26 -17.92 16.38
CA MET A 11 0.79 -18.57 17.17
C MET A 11 0.38 -19.96 17.69
N GLU A 12 -0.82 -20.08 18.24
CA GLU A 12 -1.37 -21.35 18.75
C GLU A 12 -1.43 -22.44 17.65
N ARG A 13 -1.36 -22.05 16.37
CA ARG A 13 -1.36 -22.94 15.22
C ARG A 13 -0.01 -23.02 14.48
N GLY A 14 1.07 -22.50 15.07
CA GLY A 14 2.45 -22.68 14.57
C GLY A 14 2.92 -21.64 13.55
N SER A 15 2.32 -20.46 13.49
CA SER A 15 2.82 -19.34 12.64
C SER A 15 4.26 -18.95 12.99
N SER A 16 5.15 -18.97 12.00
CA SER A 16 6.55 -18.54 12.17
C SER A 16 6.75 -17.02 12.04
N THR A 17 5.87 -16.34 11.30
CA THR A 17 5.93 -14.88 11.04
C THR A 17 5.45 -14.08 12.25
N THR A 18 4.40 -14.56 12.91
CA THR A 18 3.76 -13.91 14.05
C THR A 18 4.69 -13.91 15.28
N VAL A 19 5.48 -14.97 15.48
CA VAL A 19 6.49 -15.06 16.55
C VAL A 19 7.55 -13.96 16.52
N LYS A 20 7.80 -13.34 15.37
CA LYS A 20 8.81 -12.28 15.21
C LYS A 20 8.30 -10.87 15.55
N ARG A 21 7.01 -10.66 15.81
CA ARG A 21 6.45 -9.30 16.03
C ARG A 21 6.84 -8.74 17.40
N PRO A 22 7.27 -7.46 17.52
CA PRO A 22 7.83 -6.91 18.77
C PRO A 22 6.97 -7.06 20.04
N LEU A 23 5.64 -6.90 19.92
CA LEU A 23 4.73 -7.04 21.07
C LEU A 23 4.47 -8.50 21.47
N GLN A 24 4.71 -9.44 20.55
CA GLN A 24 4.53 -10.86 20.78
C GLN A 24 5.79 -11.55 21.26
N SER A 25 6.95 -11.11 20.76
CA SER A 25 8.26 -11.52 21.26
C SER A 25 8.60 -10.87 22.61
N GLY A 26 7.71 -10.04 23.17
CA GLY A 26 7.91 -9.39 24.47
C GLY A 26 8.93 -8.25 24.46
N ILE A 27 9.41 -7.83 23.29
CA ILE A 27 10.35 -6.71 23.13
C ILE A 27 9.71 -5.40 23.62
N ILE A 28 8.40 -5.25 23.42
CA ILE A 28 7.61 -4.11 23.92
C ILE A 28 6.37 -4.59 24.65
N THR A 29 5.94 -3.84 25.64
CA THR A 29 4.71 -4.03 26.40
C THR A 29 3.50 -3.40 25.70
N LYS A 30 2.29 -3.78 26.13
CA LYS A 30 1.04 -3.20 25.61
C LYS A 30 0.92 -1.71 25.92
N SER A 31 1.41 -1.28 27.08
CA SER A 31 1.43 0.13 27.50
C SER A 31 2.37 0.95 26.63
N GLU A 32 3.57 0.45 26.35
CA GLU A 32 4.52 1.13 25.45
C GLU A 32 3.96 1.25 24.04
N MET A 33 3.37 0.18 23.49
CA MET A 33 2.71 0.26 22.18
C MET A 33 1.58 1.30 22.17
N ARG A 34 0.75 1.36 23.22
CA ARG A 34 -0.31 2.38 23.34
C ARG A 34 0.29 3.79 23.38
N GLY A 35 1.36 3.98 24.16
CA GLY A 35 2.09 5.25 24.25
C GLY A 35 2.59 5.70 22.90
N ILE A 36 3.25 4.80 22.14
CA ILE A 36 3.73 5.08 20.78
C ILE A 36 2.57 5.48 19.87
N VAL A 37 1.47 4.72 19.85
CA VAL A 37 0.32 5.01 18.98
C VAL A 37 -0.29 6.38 19.31
N VAL A 38 -0.53 6.68 20.59
CA VAL A 38 -1.11 7.96 21.02
C VAL A 38 -0.16 9.12 20.72
N PHE A 39 1.13 8.94 21.00
CA PHE A 39 2.15 9.95 20.73
C PHE A 39 2.25 10.25 19.22
N SER A 40 2.39 9.22 18.38
CA SER A 40 2.47 9.40 16.92
C SER A 40 1.21 10.02 16.32
N ALA A 41 0.02 9.58 16.76
CA ALA A 41 -1.24 10.18 16.32
C ALA A 41 -1.36 11.65 16.74
N SER A 42 -0.99 11.97 17.98
CA SER A 42 -1.02 13.36 18.49
C SER A 42 -0.06 14.25 17.73
N MET A 43 1.18 13.79 17.52
CA MET A 43 2.18 14.53 16.74
C MET A 43 1.73 14.76 15.30
N GLY A 44 1.13 13.75 14.67
CA GLY A 44 0.56 13.88 13.31
C GLY A 44 -0.54 14.94 13.24
N LEU A 45 -1.50 14.92 14.18
CA LEU A 45 -2.57 15.91 14.24
C LEU A 45 -2.08 17.32 14.57
N ILE A 46 -1.10 17.46 15.46
CA ILE A 46 -0.47 18.75 15.76
C ILE A 46 0.20 19.29 14.50
N ALA A 47 1.01 18.49 13.80
CA ALA A 47 1.63 18.90 12.55
C ALA A 47 0.60 19.30 11.49
N ALA A 48 -0.48 18.53 11.36
CA ALA A 48 -1.58 18.83 10.44
C ALA A 48 -2.27 20.17 10.78
N ALA A 49 -2.52 20.43 12.07
CA ALA A 49 -3.10 21.69 12.56
C ALA A 49 -2.20 22.90 12.30
N LEU A 50 -0.88 22.72 12.36
CA LEU A 50 0.10 23.77 12.04
C LEU A 50 0.15 24.13 10.55
N ILE A 51 -0.30 23.23 9.66
CA ILE A 51 -0.37 23.50 8.22
C ILE A 51 -1.62 24.31 7.90
N ASN A 52 -2.82 23.73 8.08
CA ASN A 52 -4.10 24.42 8.02
C ASN A 52 -5.25 23.49 8.48
N VAL A 53 -6.44 24.06 8.69
CA VAL A 53 -7.62 23.34 9.18
C VAL A 53 -8.10 22.22 8.23
N ASN A 54 -7.93 22.38 6.92
CA ASN A 54 -8.36 21.37 5.95
C ASN A 54 -7.45 20.14 6.01
N VAL A 55 -6.13 20.34 6.16
CA VAL A 55 -5.16 19.25 6.37
C VAL A 55 -5.44 18.55 7.70
N LEU A 56 -5.76 19.29 8.77
CA LEU A 56 -6.18 18.69 10.05
C LEU A 56 -7.40 17.77 9.89
N PHE A 57 -8.46 18.22 9.23
CA PHE A 57 -9.65 17.38 9.01
C PHE A 57 -9.34 16.14 8.18
N LEU A 58 -8.52 16.30 7.14
CA LEU A 58 -8.14 15.20 6.26
C LEU A 58 -7.29 14.13 7.00
N GLU A 59 -6.34 14.56 7.83
CA GLU A 59 -5.51 13.67 8.66
C GLU A 59 -6.32 13.04 9.81
N ALA A 60 -7.26 13.77 10.41
CA ALA A 60 -8.19 13.21 11.38
C ALA A 60 -9.03 12.10 10.74
N PHE A 61 -9.51 12.30 9.52
CA PHE A 61 -10.23 11.28 8.76
C PHE A 61 -9.33 10.08 8.43
N PHE A 62 -8.07 10.30 8.04
CA PHE A 62 -7.09 9.23 7.83
C PHE A 62 -6.87 8.38 9.08
N LEU A 63 -6.74 9.00 10.26
CA LEU A 63 -6.62 8.29 11.53
C LEU A 63 -7.89 7.50 11.87
N LEU A 64 -9.07 8.09 11.68
CA LEU A 64 -10.34 7.38 11.86
C LEU A 64 -10.45 6.17 10.94
N LEU A 65 -9.97 6.29 9.70
CA LEU A 65 -9.91 5.19 8.75
C LEU A 65 -9.00 4.05 9.26
N GLY A 66 -7.83 4.39 9.79
CA GLY A 66 -6.91 3.42 10.43
C GLY A 66 -7.52 2.74 11.66
N VAL A 67 -8.25 3.48 12.48
CA VAL A 67 -8.99 2.91 13.64
C VAL A 67 -10.08 1.96 13.13
N ALA A 68 -10.90 2.38 12.18
CA ALA A 68 -11.96 1.56 11.60
C ALA A 68 -11.41 0.31 10.89
N TYR A 69 -10.19 0.38 10.35
CA TYR A 69 -9.51 -0.74 9.71
C TYR A 69 -9.24 -1.90 10.67
N SER A 70 -8.76 -1.61 11.88
CA SER A 70 -8.30 -2.63 12.83
C SER A 70 -9.27 -2.92 14.00
N THR A 71 -10.27 -2.07 14.25
CA THR A 71 -11.13 -2.18 15.45
C THR A 71 -12.55 -2.65 15.16
N ASN A 72 -13.13 -3.41 16.09
CA ASN A 72 -14.54 -3.83 16.07
C ASN A 72 -15.46 -2.65 16.40
N PRO A 73 -16.71 -2.66 15.90
CA PRO A 73 -17.34 -3.71 15.09
C PRO A 73 -17.05 -3.62 13.59
N VAL A 74 -16.45 -2.52 13.11
CA VAL A 74 -16.29 -2.24 11.68
C VAL A 74 -15.25 -3.16 11.04
N ARG A 75 -14.03 -3.13 11.58
CA ARG A 75 -12.86 -3.96 11.26
C ARG A 75 -12.67 -4.20 9.76
N LEU A 76 -12.48 -3.11 9.01
CA LEU A 76 -12.46 -3.09 7.54
C LEU A 76 -11.47 -4.10 6.94
N LYS A 77 -10.37 -4.41 7.63
CA LYS A 77 -9.39 -5.42 7.19
C LYS A 77 -9.98 -6.82 6.97
N LYS A 78 -11.11 -7.15 7.59
CA LYS A 78 -11.78 -8.47 7.43
C LYS A 78 -12.80 -8.49 6.29
N ARG A 79 -13.00 -7.37 5.61
CA ARG A 79 -13.96 -7.21 4.52
C ARG A 79 -13.21 -7.30 3.19
N PHE A 80 -13.84 -7.89 2.18
CA PHE A 80 -13.19 -8.32 0.94
C PHE A 80 -12.39 -7.25 0.19
N LEU A 81 -13.00 -6.58 -0.80
CA LEU A 81 -12.35 -5.48 -1.51
C LEU A 81 -12.13 -4.26 -0.61
N ILE A 82 -12.89 -4.18 0.49
CA ILE A 82 -12.81 -3.08 1.45
C ILE A 82 -11.44 -3.08 2.16
N LYS A 83 -10.80 -4.24 2.41
CA LYS A 83 -9.42 -4.30 2.93
C LYS A 83 -8.50 -3.44 2.06
N GLN A 84 -8.44 -3.74 0.76
CA GLN A 84 -7.56 -3.04 -0.17
C GLN A 84 -8.06 -1.63 -0.52
N GLY A 85 -9.37 -1.41 -0.59
CA GLY A 85 -9.95 -0.08 -0.78
C GLY A 85 -9.59 0.87 0.37
N THR A 86 -9.54 0.37 1.61
CA THR A 86 -9.14 1.17 2.78
C THR A 86 -7.66 1.55 2.72
N VAL A 87 -6.78 0.60 2.39
CA VAL A 87 -5.35 0.86 2.22
C VAL A 87 -5.11 1.85 1.07
N ALA A 88 -5.75 1.65 -0.07
CA ALA A 88 -5.70 2.54 -1.21
C ALA A 88 -6.19 3.95 -0.88
N LEU A 89 -7.31 4.09 -0.17
CA LEU A 89 -7.82 5.37 0.30
C LEU A 89 -6.84 6.06 1.24
N GLY A 90 -6.18 5.31 2.12
CA GLY A 90 -5.10 5.83 2.95
C GLY A 90 -4.00 6.48 2.11
N PHE A 91 -3.48 5.76 1.10
CA PHE A 91 -2.47 6.32 0.21
C PHE A 91 -2.94 7.55 -0.57
N VAL A 92 -4.21 7.55 -1.03
CA VAL A 92 -4.81 8.70 -1.73
C VAL A 92 -4.83 9.91 -0.80
N ILE A 93 -5.29 9.74 0.43
CA ILE A 93 -5.31 10.82 1.43
C ILE A 93 -3.88 11.34 1.66
N SER A 94 -2.93 10.46 1.98
CA SER A 94 -1.54 10.86 2.25
C SER A 94 -0.89 11.60 1.07
N THR A 95 -1.27 11.27 -0.16
CA THR A 95 -0.75 11.95 -1.35
C THR A 95 -1.43 13.30 -1.57
N LEU A 96 -2.76 13.38 -1.40
CA LEU A 96 -3.54 14.59 -1.64
C LEU A 96 -3.37 15.66 -0.55
N VAL A 97 -2.86 15.30 0.63
CA VAL A 97 -2.49 16.26 1.68
C VAL A 97 -1.59 17.38 1.13
N ALA A 98 -0.69 17.08 0.20
CA ALA A 98 0.14 18.10 -0.45
C ALA A 98 -0.70 19.15 -1.20
N CYS A 99 -1.72 18.74 -1.94
CA CYS A 99 -2.64 19.66 -2.63
C CYS A 99 -3.49 20.47 -1.65
N VAL A 100 -3.99 19.83 -0.59
CA VAL A 100 -4.82 20.49 0.44
C VAL A 100 -4.00 21.48 1.27
N ALA A 101 -2.72 21.19 1.50
CA ALA A 101 -1.79 22.07 2.22
C ALA A 101 -1.60 23.41 1.50
N ILE A 102 -1.43 23.37 0.17
CA ILE A 102 -1.17 24.57 -0.65
C ILE A 102 -2.43 25.18 -1.28
N GLY A 103 -3.59 24.50 -1.18
CA GLY A 103 -4.84 24.94 -1.79
C GLY A 103 -4.91 24.83 -3.31
N ILE A 104 -4.01 24.05 -3.93
CA ILE A 104 -3.90 23.91 -5.39
C ILE A 104 -3.99 22.44 -5.77
N PHE A 105 -4.96 22.12 -6.61
CA PHE A 105 -5.08 20.79 -7.18
C PHE A 105 -4.14 20.61 -8.39
N SER A 106 -3.54 19.43 -8.50
CA SER A 106 -2.65 19.07 -9.60
C SER A 106 -2.96 17.67 -10.12
N TRP A 107 -3.23 17.56 -11.42
CA TRP A 107 -3.41 16.25 -12.07
C TRP A 107 -2.19 15.35 -11.93
N ARG A 108 -1.00 15.93 -11.75
CA ARG A 108 0.24 15.18 -11.55
C ARG A 108 0.28 14.51 -10.17
N VAL A 109 -0.24 15.19 -9.15
CA VAL A 109 -0.40 14.62 -7.81
C VAL A 109 -1.52 13.58 -7.79
N ALA A 110 -2.62 13.82 -8.52
CA ALA A 110 -3.67 12.82 -8.70
C ALA A 110 -3.15 11.54 -9.39
N TYR A 111 -2.25 11.67 -10.36
CA TYR A 111 -1.59 10.53 -10.99
C TYR A 111 -0.69 9.75 -10.01
N LEU A 112 0.06 10.44 -9.13
CA LEU A 112 0.82 9.79 -8.05
C LEU A 112 -0.11 9.01 -7.10
N ALA A 113 -1.23 9.62 -6.70
CA ALA A 113 -2.22 8.96 -5.85
C ALA A 113 -2.77 7.70 -6.55
N TYR A 114 -3.07 7.78 -7.84
CA TYR A 114 -3.47 6.63 -8.67
C TYR A 114 -2.41 5.52 -8.66
N LEU A 115 -1.11 5.84 -8.80
CA LEU A 115 -0.05 4.82 -8.75
C LEU A 115 0.00 4.07 -7.40
N TYR A 116 -0.30 4.74 -6.28
CA TYR A 116 -0.40 4.05 -5.00
C TYR A 116 -1.65 3.18 -4.88
N VAL A 117 -2.78 3.58 -5.48
CA VAL A 117 -3.97 2.72 -5.59
C VAL A 117 -3.63 1.46 -6.39
N VAL A 118 -2.98 1.63 -7.54
CA VAL A 118 -2.47 0.53 -8.38
C VAL A 118 -1.61 -0.41 -7.54
N PHE A 119 -0.66 0.12 -6.77
CA PHE A 119 0.20 -0.69 -5.90
C PHE A 119 -0.60 -1.47 -4.84
N SER A 120 -1.57 -0.82 -4.19
CA SER A 120 -2.43 -1.43 -3.18
C SER A 120 -3.27 -2.59 -3.73
N PHE A 121 -3.63 -2.58 -5.01
CA PHE A 121 -4.43 -3.65 -5.62
C PHE A 121 -3.62 -4.65 -6.45
N SER A 122 -2.38 -4.33 -6.82
CA SER A 122 -1.53 -5.23 -7.61
C SER A 122 -0.50 -5.97 -6.77
N ILE A 123 0.30 -5.27 -5.97
CA ILE A 123 1.46 -5.88 -5.29
C ILE A 123 1.13 -6.27 -3.85
N SER A 124 0.37 -5.45 -3.12
CA SER A 124 -0.02 -5.80 -1.74
C SER A 124 -0.74 -7.15 -1.64
N PRO A 125 -1.68 -7.52 -2.53
CA PRO A 125 -2.28 -8.86 -2.53
C PRO A 125 -1.30 -10.00 -2.80
N ILE A 126 -0.22 -9.75 -3.54
CA ILE A 126 0.84 -10.75 -3.77
C ILE A 126 1.64 -10.97 -2.47
N VAL A 127 1.93 -9.90 -1.72
CA VAL A 127 2.60 -10.01 -0.42
C VAL A 127 1.72 -10.75 0.58
N ASP A 128 0.40 -10.51 0.57
CA ASP A 128 -0.57 -11.19 1.42
C ASP A 128 -0.61 -12.72 1.21
N LEU A 129 -0.07 -13.25 0.09
CA LEU A 129 -0.07 -14.70 -0.18
C LEU A 129 0.73 -15.51 0.84
N LYS A 130 1.80 -14.95 1.39
CA LYS A 130 2.62 -15.63 2.39
C LYS A 130 1.88 -15.90 3.70
N ASP A 131 0.91 -15.03 4.02
CA ASP A 131 0.14 -15.05 5.25
C ASP A 131 -1.27 -15.65 5.03
N ILE A 132 -1.53 -16.27 3.85
CA ILE A 132 -2.88 -16.65 3.41
C ILE A 132 -3.62 -17.57 4.40
N GLU A 133 -2.93 -18.53 5.00
CA GLU A 133 -3.54 -19.49 5.93
C GLU A 133 -3.80 -18.85 7.30
N GLU A 134 -2.89 -17.99 7.76
CA GLU A 134 -3.03 -17.25 9.02
C GLU A 134 -4.17 -16.25 8.94
N ASP A 135 -4.22 -15.48 7.86
CA ASP A 135 -5.30 -14.52 7.58
C ASP A 135 -6.65 -15.24 7.47
N ARG A 136 -6.69 -16.45 6.87
CA ARG A 136 -7.92 -17.27 6.79
C ARG A 136 -8.41 -17.67 8.18
N VAL A 137 -7.53 -18.12 9.07
CA VAL A 137 -7.88 -18.45 10.47
C VAL A 137 -8.34 -17.20 11.23
N ALA A 138 -7.74 -16.04 10.96
CA ALA A 138 -8.17 -14.77 11.52
C ALA A 138 -9.52 -14.29 10.94
N GLY A 139 -10.09 -14.96 9.94
CA GLY A 139 -11.34 -14.56 9.29
C GLY A 139 -11.19 -13.34 8.40
N VAL A 140 -9.97 -13.06 7.93
CA VAL A 140 -9.69 -12.04 6.91
C VAL A 140 -10.17 -12.58 5.57
N ARG A 141 -10.78 -11.71 4.76
CA ARG A 141 -11.24 -12.05 3.41
C ARG A 141 -10.40 -11.32 2.37
N SER A 142 -9.10 -11.52 2.32
CA SER A 142 -8.24 -10.82 1.34
C SER A 142 -8.46 -11.33 -0.09
N ILE A 143 -7.97 -10.61 -1.09
CA ILE A 143 -7.96 -11.04 -2.51
C ILE A 143 -7.40 -12.45 -2.68
N PRO A 144 -6.20 -12.79 -2.17
CA PRO A 144 -5.68 -14.14 -2.29
C PRO A 144 -6.54 -15.22 -1.60
N ILE A 145 -7.25 -14.89 -0.51
CA ILE A 145 -8.14 -15.83 0.16
C ILE A 145 -9.41 -16.11 -0.65
N VAL A 146 -10.03 -15.06 -1.20
CA VAL A 146 -11.34 -15.17 -1.88
C VAL A 146 -11.19 -15.61 -3.33
N TRP A 147 -10.19 -15.11 -4.06
CA TRP A 147 -9.98 -15.42 -5.47
C TRP A 147 -8.90 -16.47 -5.73
N GLY A 148 -8.08 -16.78 -4.73
CA GLY A 148 -6.97 -17.71 -4.84
C GLY A 148 -5.69 -17.07 -5.40
N PRO A 149 -4.54 -17.75 -5.26
CA PRO A 149 -3.24 -17.24 -5.70
C PRO A 149 -3.17 -16.91 -7.19
N ASP A 150 -3.64 -17.82 -8.04
CA ASP A 150 -3.55 -17.66 -9.49
C ASP A 150 -4.30 -16.43 -10.01
N ASN A 151 -5.52 -16.20 -9.51
CA ASN A 151 -6.31 -15.02 -9.89
C ASN A 151 -5.75 -13.74 -9.28
N THR A 152 -5.08 -13.83 -8.13
CA THR A 152 -4.36 -12.69 -7.54
C THR A 152 -3.25 -12.23 -8.48
N PHE A 153 -2.40 -13.13 -8.98
CA PHE A 153 -1.38 -12.78 -9.96
C PHE A 153 -1.97 -12.23 -11.27
N ARG A 154 -3.05 -12.84 -11.79
CA ARG A 154 -3.73 -12.34 -13.00
C ARG A 154 -4.22 -10.91 -12.82
N LEU A 155 -4.88 -10.61 -11.69
CA LEU A 155 -5.32 -9.27 -11.34
C LEU A 155 -4.14 -8.29 -11.31
N SER A 156 -3.05 -8.67 -10.64
CA SER A 156 -1.85 -7.83 -10.54
C SER A 156 -1.28 -7.48 -11.90
N ILE A 157 -1.16 -8.45 -12.80
CA ILE A 157 -0.66 -8.22 -14.16
C ILE A 157 -1.60 -7.30 -14.94
N VAL A 158 -2.91 -7.54 -14.91
CA VAL A 158 -3.89 -6.68 -15.61
C VAL A 158 -3.80 -5.23 -15.12
N ILE A 159 -3.72 -5.02 -13.80
CA ILE A 159 -3.60 -3.69 -13.20
C ILE A 159 -2.28 -3.01 -13.62
N LEU A 160 -1.15 -3.73 -13.56
CA LEU A 160 0.15 -3.19 -13.97
C LEU A 160 0.17 -2.81 -15.47
N VAL A 161 -0.40 -3.65 -16.34
CA VAL A 161 -0.53 -3.36 -17.77
C VAL A 161 -1.46 -2.16 -18.01
N SER A 162 -2.58 -2.05 -17.31
CA SER A 162 -3.48 -0.88 -17.41
C SER A 162 -2.79 0.42 -16.99
N THR A 163 -1.81 0.33 -16.09
CA THR A 163 -1.01 1.48 -15.63
C THR A 163 -0.07 1.99 -16.72
N ILE A 164 0.43 1.13 -17.60
CA ILE A 164 1.20 1.55 -18.78
C ILE A 164 0.34 2.45 -19.67
N LEU A 165 -0.91 2.06 -19.94
CA LEU A 165 -1.86 2.88 -20.70
C LEU A 165 -2.17 4.20 -19.99
N ALA A 166 -2.33 4.18 -18.66
CA ALA A 166 -2.50 5.39 -17.87
C ALA A 166 -1.31 6.35 -17.99
N GLY A 167 -0.08 5.85 -18.13
CA GLY A 167 1.11 6.67 -18.39
C GLY A 167 1.07 7.43 -19.72
N VAL A 168 0.55 6.78 -20.78
CA VAL A 168 0.33 7.41 -22.10
C VAL A 168 -0.75 8.50 -22.01
N LEU A 169 -1.81 8.25 -21.25
CA LEU A 169 -2.84 9.26 -20.96
C LEU A 169 -2.29 10.42 -20.11
N GLY A 170 -1.40 10.12 -19.15
CA GLY A 170 -0.71 11.12 -18.34
C GLY A 170 0.11 12.09 -19.21
N TYR A 171 0.88 11.55 -20.17
CA TYR A 171 1.61 12.36 -21.15
C TYR A 171 0.68 13.27 -21.96
N SER A 172 -0.38 12.71 -22.53
CA SER A 172 -1.25 13.45 -23.45
C SER A 172 -2.21 14.44 -22.77
N ARG A 173 -2.59 14.21 -21.50
CA ARG A 173 -3.68 14.97 -20.83
C ARG A 173 -3.32 15.62 -19.49
N MET A 174 -2.24 15.19 -18.83
CA MET A 174 -1.91 15.65 -17.46
C MET A 174 -0.64 16.51 -17.41
N GLY A 175 -0.10 16.88 -18.58
CA GLY A 175 1.06 17.76 -18.69
C GLY A 175 2.38 17.11 -18.23
N PHE A 176 2.46 15.79 -18.30
CA PHE A 176 3.74 15.07 -18.18
C PHE A 176 4.48 15.11 -19.52
N ASN A 177 5.81 15.13 -19.47
CA ASN A 177 6.66 15.04 -20.66
C ASN A 177 6.90 13.58 -21.09
N MET A 178 7.65 13.37 -22.18
CA MET A 178 7.90 12.05 -22.78
C MET A 178 8.60 11.03 -21.86
N VAL A 179 9.22 11.49 -20.77
CA VAL A 179 9.88 10.61 -19.79
C VAL A 179 8.89 9.64 -19.15
N LEU A 180 7.66 10.08 -18.86
CA LEU A 180 6.65 9.23 -18.21
C LEU A 180 6.29 7.99 -19.06
N PRO A 181 5.84 8.10 -20.31
CA PRO A 181 5.47 6.93 -21.10
C PRO A 181 6.68 6.07 -21.47
N ILE A 182 7.88 6.64 -21.62
CA ILE A 182 9.08 5.85 -21.97
C ILE A 182 9.60 5.09 -20.75
N LEU A 183 10.07 5.81 -19.72
CA LEU A 183 10.67 5.17 -18.54
C LEU A 183 9.62 4.46 -17.71
N GLY A 184 8.42 5.02 -17.57
CA GLY A 184 7.33 4.39 -16.83
C GLY A 184 6.95 3.03 -17.41
N THR A 185 6.89 2.90 -18.75
CA THR A 185 6.63 1.61 -19.41
C THR A 185 7.75 0.61 -19.14
N LEU A 186 9.02 1.02 -19.29
CA LEU A 186 10.17 0.16 -19.04
C LEU A 186 10.21 -0.35 -17.60
N ILE A 187 9.93 0.52 -16.63
CA ILE A 187 9.92 0.17 -15.21
C ILE A 187 8.74 -0.75 -14.88
N LEU A 188 7.53 -0.45 -15.38
CA LEU A 188 6.36 -1.32 -15.17
C LEU A 188 6.54 -2.70 -15.82
N ALA A 189 7.13 -2.77 -17.01
CA ALA A 189 7.50 -4.03 -17.65
C ALA A 189 8.53 -4.81 -16.82
N SER A 190 9.51 -4.11 -16.22
CA SER A 190 10.47 -4.71 -15.30
C SER A 190 9.81 -5.24 -14.02
N ILE A 191 8.84 -4.52 -13.47
CA ILE A 191 8.04 -4.99 -12.32
C ILE A 191 7.25 -6.25 -12.70
N ILE A 192 6.60 -6.26 -13.87
CA ILE A 192 5.88 -7.43 -14.38
C ILE A 192 6.85 -8.63 -14.50
N TYR A 193 8.04 -8.41 -15.07
CA TYR A 193 9.07 -9.44 -15.19
C TYR A 193 9.51 -10.01 -13.83
N VAL A 194 9.62 -9.18 -12.79
CA VAL A 194 9.92 -9.62 -11.42
C VAL A 194 8.75 -10.40 -10.81
N VAL A 195 7.51 -9.99 -11.08
CA VAL A 195 6.29 -10.57 -10.49
C VAL A 195 5.94 -11.93 -11.11
N LEU A 196 6.10 -12.11 -12.42
CA LEU A 196 5.65 -13.32 -13.13
C LEU A 196 6.20 -14.64 -12.54
N PRO A 197 7.52 -14.78 -12.24
CA PRO A 197 8.06 -16.00 -11.65
C PRO A 197 7.53 -16.30 -10.25
N LEU A 198 7.07 -15.28 -9.50
CA LEU A 198 6.54 -15.45 -8.15
C LEU A 198 5.24 -16.25 -8.13
N ARG A 199 4.51 -16.32 -9.25
CA ARG A 199 3.32 -17.16 -9.38
C ARG A 199 3.59 -18.63 -9.04
N LYS A 200 4.79 -19.14 -9.32
CA LYS A 200 5.18 -20.52 -9.01
C LYS A 200 5.84 -20.68 -7.64
N HIS A 201 6.24 -19.59 -6.99
CA HIS A 201 7.10 -19.62 -5.81
C HIS A 201 6.56 -18.76 -4.65
N TRP A 202 5.28 -18.40 -4.66
CA TRP A 202 4.69 -17.55 -3.63
C TRP A 202 4.66 -18.22 -2.25
N ILE A 203 4.74 -19.55 -2.19
CA ILE A 203 4.85 -20.34 -0.96
C ILE A 203 6.26 -20.19 -0.34
N GLU A 204 7.28 -19.95 -1.16
CA GLU A 204 8.66 -19.72 -0.70
C GLU A 204 8.79 -18.28 -0.16
N GLU A 205 8.42 -18.06 1.11
CA GLU A 205 8.39 -16.72 1.73
C GLU A 205 9.70 -15.96 1.51
N ASP A 206 10.86 -16.58 1.73
CA ASP A 206 12.16 -15.92 1.58
C ASP A 206 12.39 -15.41 0.15
N LYS A 207 11.99 -16.21 -0.85
CA LYS A 207 12.14 -15.84 -2.27
C LYS A 207 11.16 -14.75 -2.67
N LEU A 208 9.93 -14.84 -2.18
CA LEU A 208 8.92 -13.80 -2.35
C LEU A 208 9.39 -12.48 -1.74
N MET A 209 9.75 -12.47 -0.47
CA MET A 209 10.17 -11.25 0.24
C MET A 209 11.47 -10.68 -0.33
N ASN A 210 12.42 -11.52 -0.75
CA ASN A 210 13.63 -11.07 -1.43
C ASN A 210 13.30 -10.37 -2.77
N ALA A 211 12.43 -10.96 -3.58
CA ALA A 211 11.99 -10.31 -4.82
C ALA A 211 11.28 -8.97 -4.55
N ILE A 212 10.43 -8.91 -3.51
CA ILE A 212 9.72 -7.68 -3.12
C ILE A 212 10.72 -6.60 -2.68
N TYR A 213 11.61 -6.89 -1.74
CA TYR A 213 12.50 -5.88 -1.15
C TYR A 213 13.70 -5.53 -2.04
N ARG A 214 14.32 -6.51 -2.71
CA ARG A 214 15.56 -6.27 -3.47
C ARG A 214 15.33 -5.92 -4.94
N LYS A 215 14.16 -6.24 -5.50
CA LYS A 215 13.88 -6.01 -6.92
C LYS A 215 12.71 -5.07 -7.13
N PHE A 216 11.54 -5.39 -6.57
CA PHE A 216 10.34 -4.58 -6.77
C PHE A 216 10.45 -3.20 -6.10
N LEU A 217 10.84 -3.13 -4.82
CA LEU A 217 10.83 -1.87 -4.07
C LEU A 217 11.75 -0.79 -4.68
N PRO A 218 13.00 -1.09 -5.13
CA PRO A 218 13.81 -0.13 -5.88
C PRO A 218 13.13 0.34 -7.16
N LEU A 219 12.54 -0.56 -7.95
CA LEU A 219 11.81 -0.19 -9.17
C LEU A 219 10.61 0.72 -8.87
N HIS A 220 9.91 0.47 -7.76
CA HIS A 220 8.80 1.33 -7.34
C HIS A 220 9.26 2.75 -6.98
N PHE A 221 10.37 2.90 -6.27
CA PHE A 221 10.93 4.23 -5.99
C PHE A 221 11.42 4.94 -7.26
N ILE A 222 12.04 4.20 -8.20
CA ILE A 222 12.45 4.76 -9.49
C ILE A 222 11.21 5.18 -10.31
N LEU A 223 10.11 4.42 -10.24
CA LEU A 223 8.84 4.81 -10.87
C LEU A 223 8.30 6.12 -10.30
N GLN A 224 8.34 6.31 -8.97
CA GLN A 224 7.92 7.57 -8.34
C GLN A 224 8.80 8.74 -8.78
N LEU A 225 10.13 8.55 -8.80
CA LEU A 225 11.07 9.56 -9.28
C LEU A 225 10.83 9.92 -10.75
N THR A 226 10.48 8.92 -11.57
CA THR A 226 10.13 9.12 -12.99
C THR A 226 8.94 10.06 -13.13
N VAL A 227 7.92 9.97 -12.27
CA VAL A 227 6.77 10.88 -12.28
C VAL A 227 7.20 12.32 -11.93
N VAL A 228 8.11 12.48 -10.97
CA VAL A 228 8.66 13.79 -10.61
C VAL A 228 9.45 14.39 -11.78
N ILE A 229 10.38 13.63 -12.38
CA ILE A 229 11.15 14.10 -13.55
C ILE A 229 10.22 14.41 -14.72
N ALA A 230 9.21 13.59 -14.96
CA ALA A 230 8.25 13.81 -16.02
C ALA A 230 7.35 15.03 -15.79
N SER A 231 7.23 15.51 -14.55
CA SER A 231 6.49 16.73 -14.21
C SER A 231 7.25 18.01 -14.50
N LEU A 232 8.57 17.93 -14.67
CA LEU A 232 9.40 19.09 -14.95
C LEU A 232 9.27 19.51 -16.42
N PRO A 233 9.30 20.83 -16.70
CA PRO A 233 9.41 21.32 -18.06
C PRO A 233 10.76 20.87 -18.61
N ILE A 234 10.75 20.05 -19.65
CA ILE A 234 11.96 19.77 -20.42
C ILE A 234 12.01 20.87 -21.49
N ALA A 235 13.07 21.68 -21.44
CA ALA A 235 13.43 22.50 -22.58
C ALA A 235 13.85 21.53 -23.70
N LEU A 236 12.96 21.35 -24.68
CA LEU A 236 13.24 20.70 -25.95
C LEU A 236 13.58 21.78 -26.96
#